data_AF-A0A0Q6VS12-F1
#
_entry.id   AF-A0A0Q6VS12-F1
#
_cell.length_a   1.000
_cell.length_b   1.000
_cell.length_c   1.000
_cell.angle_alpha   90.00
_cell.angle_beta   90.00
_cell.angle_gamma   90.00
#
_symmetry.space_group_name_H-M   'P 1'
#
loop_
_entity.id
_entity.type
_entity.pdbx_description
1 polymer ?
#
loop_
_entity_poly.entity_id
_entity_poly.type
_entity_poly.pdbx_seq_one_letter_code
_entity_poly.pdbx_strand_id
1 'polypeptide(L)'
;MKTELLELLLPDLDEEYATGGFLALYEVSWNLAGLGLDRSDPTFAPLAREAYVRFRAQHPDLVLARGTWPDLLATATPAFAEDDAEVDLDPRTDADAPILFLVAPQDLPTP
;
A
#
# COMPACT_ATOMS: atom_id res chain seq x y z
N MET A 1 -2.31 5.37 21.68
CA MET A 1 -2.79 4.30 20.79
C MET A 1 -2.67 4.65 19.31
N LYS A 2 -3.45 5.58 18.75
CA LYS A 2 -3.40 5.91 17.31
C LYS A 2 -1.99 6.33 16.82
N THR A 3 -1.35 7.26 17.53
CA THR A 3 -0.01 7.76 17.18
C THR A 3 1.05 6.66 17.30
N GLU A 4 0.99 5.83 18.35
CA GLU A 4 1.94 4.73 18.58
C GLU A 4 1.86 3.67 17.47
N LEU A 5 0.65 3.33 16.99
CA LEU A 5 0.49 2.38 15.88
C LEU A 5 1.09 2.92 14.57
N LEU A 6 0.97 4.22 14.30
CA LEU A 6 1.58 4.83 13.10
C LEU A 6 3.10 4.87 13.21
N GLU A 7 3.65 5.13 14.40
CA GLU A 7 5.09 5.12 14.67
C GLU A 7 5.71 3.73 14.49
N LEU A 8 4.94 2.67 14.73
CA LEU A 8 5.35 1.29 14.48
C LEU A 8 5.16 0.89 13.00
N LEU A 9 4.03 1.26 12.39
CA LEU A 9 3.68 0.83 11.05
C LEU A 9 4.54 1.47 9.96
N LEU A 10 4.88 2.76 10.07
CA LEU A 10 5.61 3.45 8.99
C LEU A 10 7.00 2.84 8.71
N PRO A 11 7.84 2.52 9.72
CA PRO A 11 9.10 1.81 9.49
C PRO A 11 8.92 0.44 8.85
N ASP A 12 7.87 -0.31 9.20
CA ASP A 12 7.60 -1.62 8.59
C ASP A 12 7.29 -1.45 7.08
N LEU A 13 6.50 -0.43 6.70
CA LEU A 13 6.22 -0.14 5.29
C LEU A 13 7.48 0.31 4.52
N ASP A 14 8.37 1.05 5.18
CA ASP A 14 9.68 1.40 4.61
C ASP A 14 10.53 0.15 4.35
N GLU A 15 10.49 -0.84 5.26
CA GLU A 15 11.20 -2.10 5.12
C GLU A 15 10.62 -2.98 3.99
N GLU A 16 9.29 -3.06 3.87
CA GLU A 16 8.61 -3.77 2.77
C GLU A 16 9.02 -3.16 1.42
N TYR A 17 8.95 -1.84 1.29
CA TYR A 17 9.39 -1.15 0.07
C TYR A 17 10.88 -1.38 -0.23
N ALA A 18 11.74 -1.26 0.77
CA ALA A 18 13.18 -1.46 0.60
C ALA A 18 13.54 -2.90 0.19
N THR A 19 12.73 -3.87 0.60
CA THR A 19 12.93 -5.30 0.29
C THR A 19 12.37 -5.66 -1.09
N GLY A 20 11.15 -5.19 -1.41
CA GLY A 20 10.42 -5.55 -2.62
C GLY A 20 10.70 -4.65 -3.83
N GLY A 21 11.17 -3.41 -3.61
CA GLY A 21 11.26 -2.37 -4.63
C GLY A 21 9.90 -1.75 -5.00
N PHE A 22 8.82 -2.20 -4.36
CA PHE A 22 7.46 -1.65 -4.43
C PHE A 22 6.77 -1.85 -3.07
N LEU A 23 5.71 -1.10 -2.82
CA LEU A 23 4.83 -1.30 -1.66
C LEU A 23 3.42 -1.59 -2.17
N ALA A 24 2.91 -2.80 -1.96
CA ALA A 24 1.53 -3.12 -2.29
C ALA A 24 0.59 -2.47 -1.27
N LEU A 25 -0.53 -1.91 -1.73
CA LEU A 25 -1.37 -1.11 -0.84
C LEU A 25 -2.01 -1.98 0.26
N TYR A 26 -2.26 -3.27 0.00
CA TYR A 26 -2.73 -4.21 1.02
C TYR A 26 -1.72 -4.41 2.15
N GLU A 27 -0.41 -4.20 1.93
CA GLU A 27 0.60 -4.36 2.98
C GLU A 27 0.37 -3.37 4.11
N VAL A 28 -0.20 -2.19 3.80
CA VAL A 28 -0.62 -1.22 4.82
C VAL A 28 -1.67 -1.81 5.76
N SER A 29 -2.71 -2.44 5.21
CA SER A 29 -3.79 -3.05 6.01
C SER A 29 -3.35 -4.37 6.63
N TRP A 30 -2.50 -5.16 5.98
CA TRP A 30 -1.93 -6.37 6.53
C TRP A 30 -1.04 -6.07 7.74
N ASN A 31 -0.05 -5.18 7.60
CA ASN A 31 0.87 -4.85 8.69
C ASN A 31 0.13 -4.19 9.86
N LEU A 32 -0.86 -3.32 9.60
CA LEU A 32 -1.71 -2.77 10.65
C LEU A 32 -2.48 -3.86 11.43
N ALA A 33 -2.99 -4.89 10.75
CA ALA A 33 -3.61 -6.04 11.41
C ALA A 33 -2.59 -6.89 12.17
N GLY A 34 -1.36 -7.02 11.65
CA GLY A 34 -0.23 -7.68 12.30
C GLY A 34 0.18 -7.03 13.62
N LEU A 35 0.01 -5.71 13.74
CA LEU A 35 0.19 -4.95 14.99
C LEU A 35 -0.94 -5.16 16.01
N GLY A 36 -1.95 -6.00 15.67
CA GLY A 36 -3.01 -6.41 16.58
C GLY A 36 -4.28 -5.55 16.54
N LEU A 37 -4.40 -4.61 15.60
CA LEU A 37 -5.64 -3.87 15.40
C LEU A 37 -6.65 -4.74 14.62
N ASP A 38 -7.81 -4.97 15.21
CA ASP A 38 -8.87 -5.74 14.58
C ASP A 38 -9.39 -5.01 13.32
N ARG A 39 -9.53 -5.74 12.22
CA ARG A 39 -10.04 -5.23 10.94
C ARG A 39 -11.49 -4.73 11.01
N SER A 40 -12.25 -5.18 12.01
CA SER A 40 -13.61 -4.71 12.29
C SER A 40 -13.64 -3.42 13.13
N ASP A 41 -12.50 -2.98 13.67
CA ASP A 41 -12.41 -1.73 14.41
C ASP A 41 -12.70 -0.54 13.46
N PRO A 42 -13.62 0.38 13.83
CA PRO A 42 -13.98 1.51 12.97
C PRO A 42 -12.82 2.48 12.69
N THR A 43 -11.73 2.40 13.45
CA THR A 43 -10.52 3.19 13.26
C THR A 43 -9.51 2.55 12.32
N PHE A 44 -9.67 1.27 11.96
CA PHE A 44 -8.72 0.52 11.12
C PHE A 44 -8.53 1.17 9.75
N ALA A 45 -9.60 1.35 8.99
CA ALA A 45 -9.52 1.95 7.65
C ALA A 45 -9.02 3.42 7.69
N PRO A 46 -9.50 4.28 8.61
CA PRO A 46 -8.91 5.62 8.80
C PRO A 46 -7.42 5.60 9.12
N LEU A 47 -6.96 4.66 9.96
CA LEU A 47 -5.55 4.52 10.32
C LEU A 47 -4.69 4.05 9.14
N ALA A 48 -5.15 3.04 8.42
CA ALA A 48 -4.46 2.53 7.23
C ALA A 48 -4.34 3.64 6.16
N ARG A 49 -5.41 4.42 5.96
CA ARG A 49 -5.39 5.56 5.02
C ARG A 49 -4.43 6.67 5.48
N GLU A 50 -4.35 6.93 6.78
CA GLU A 50 -3.38 7.90 7.30
C GLU A 50 -1.93 7.41 7.14
N ALA A 51 -1.65 6.14 7.41
CA ALA A 51 -0.33 5.55 7.20
C ALA A 51 0.09 5.67 5.73
N TYR A 52 -0.79 5.29 4.80
CA TYR A 52 -0.58 5.44 3.36
C TYR A 52 -0.25 6.89 2.96
N VAL A 53 -1.03 7.87 3.42
CA VAL A 53 -0.80 9.30 3.11
C VAL A 53 0.55 9.77 3.66
N ARG A 54 0.92 9.35 4.87
CA ARG A 54 2.21 9.73 5.48
C ARG A 54 3.38 9.09 4.74
N PHE A 55 3.28 7.81 4.40
CA PHE A 55 4.27 7.11 3.59
C PHE A 55 4.50 7.84 2.26
N ARG A 56 3.42 8.19 1.53
CA ARG A 56 3.55 8.96 0.28
C ARG A 56 4.15 10.35 0.45
N ALA A 57 3.88 11.01 1.57
CA ALA A 57 4.51 12.30 1.87
C ALA A 57 6.02 12.15 2.13
N GLN A 58 6.48 11.00 2.63
CA GLN A 58 7.88 10.67 2.84
C GLN A 58 8.59 10.22 1.56
N HIS A 59 7.83 9.64 0.61
CA HIS A 59 8.32 9.12 -0.67
C HIS A 59 7.64 9.79 -1.87
N PRO A 60 7.88 11.10 -2.10
CA PRO A 60 7.18 11.88 -3.12
C PRO A 60 7.56 11.51 -4.56
N ASP A 61 8.61 10.73 -4.74
CA ASP A 61 9.11 10.22 -6.02
C ASP A 61 8.40 8.95 -6.49
N LEU A 62 7.70 8.25 -5.60
CA LEU A 62 6.94 7.04 -5.96
C LEU A 62 5.66 7.38 -6.72
N VAL A 63 5.33 6.51 -7.66
CA VAL A 63 4.10 6.58 -8.46
C VAL A 63 3.20 5.41 -8.17
N LEU A 64 1.90 5.64 -8.34
CA LEU A 64 0.89 4.59 -8.24
C LEU A 64 0.88 3.77 -9.54
N ALA A 65 0.89 2.45 -9.39
CA ALA A 65 0.75 1.50 -10.47
C ALA A 65 -0.25 0.40 -10.10
N ARG A 66 -0.73 -0.30 -11.12
CA ARG A 66 -1.54 -1.52 -10.98
C ARG A 66 -0.85 -2.68 -11.70
N GLY A 67 -0.95 -3.88 -11.15
CA GLY A 67 -0.35 -5.08 -11.72
C GLY A 67 -1.03 -6.34 -11.21
N THR A 68 -0.59 -7.49 -11.73
CA THR A 68 -1.15 -8.79 -11.38
C THR A 68 -0.07 -9.67 -10.76
N TRP A 69 -0.38 -10.26 -9.61
CA TRP A 69 0.47 -11.26 -8.96
C TRP A 69 0.54 -12.55 -9.82
N PRO A 70 1.71 -13.24 -9.91
CA PRO A 70 2.99 -12.94 -9.26
C PRO A 70 3.89 -11.94 -10.01
N ASP A 71 3.56 -11.61 -11.26
CA ASP A 71 4.39 -10.80 -12.14
C ASP A 71 4.08 -9.29 -12.03
N LEU A 72 3.95 -8.80 -10.79
CA LEU A 72 3.40 -7.49 -10.47
C LEU A 72 4.12 -6.34 -11.20
N LEU A 73 5.46 -6.31 -11.13
CA LEU A 73 6.28 -5.30 -11.79
C LEU A 73 6.28 -5.45 -13.32
N ALA A 74 6.31 -6.69 -13.84
CA ALA A 74 6.35 -6.93 -15.27
C ALA A 74 5.02 -6.58 -15.98
N THR A 75 3.91 -6.65 -15.24
CA THR A 75 2.56 -6.29 -15.71
C THR A 75 2.13 -4.88 -15.31
N ALA A 76 3.04 -4.12 -14.66
CA ALA A 76 2.73 -2.83 -14.08
C ALA A 76 2.30 -1.81 -15.13
N THR A 77 1.18 -1.14 -14.87
CA THR A 77 0.75 0.02 -15.65
C THR A 77 0.49 1.20 -14.71
N PRO A 78 0.78 2.44 -15.12
CA PRO A 78 0.45 3.61 -14.32
C PRO A 78 -1.03 3.63 -13.95
N ALA A 79 -1.34 3.92 -12.68
CA ALA A 79 -2.69 4.10 -12.19
C ALA A 79 -2.95 5.58 -11.85
N PHE A 80 -4.22 5.98 -11.87
CA PHE A 80 -4.61 7.35 -11.52
C PHE A 80 -4.80 7.45 -10.00
N ALA A 81 -4.58 8.65 -9.45
CA ALA A 81 -4.80 8.89 -8.01
C ALA A 81 -6.26 8.66 -7.58
N GLU A 82 -7.21 8.62 -8.52
CA GLU A 82 -8.61 8.28 -8.27
C GLU A 82 -8.79 6.79 -7.92
N ASP A 83 -7.85 5.94 -8.33
CA ASP A 83 -7.81 4.51 -8.00
C ASP A 83 -7.32 4.27 -6.54
N ASP A 84 -6.76 5.27 -5.85
CA ASP A 84 -6.33 5.21 -4.44
C ASP A 84 -7.48 4.94 -3.44
N ALA A 85 -8.72 5.02 -3.90
CA ALA A 85 -9.88 5.08 -3.02
C ALA A 85 -10.41 3.72 -2.58
N GLU A 86 -10.23 2.62 -3.32
CA GLU A 86 -11.15 1.49 -3.16
C GLU A 86 -10.57 0.09 -2.99
N VAL A 87 -9.34 -0.23 -3.40
CA VAL A 87 -9.03 -1.66 -3.60
C VAL A 87 -8.39 -2.34 -2.38
N ASP A 88 -7.50 -1.70 -1.61
CA ASP A 88 -6.57 -2.50 -0.77
C ASP A 88 -6.49 -2.13 0.73
N LEU A 89 -7.24 -1.13 1.14
CA LEU A 89 -7.39 -0.79 2.56
C LEU A 89 -8.66 -1.42 3.18
N ASP A 90 -9.55 -1.95 2.35
CA ASP A 90 -10.69 -2.75 2.79
C ASP A 90 -10.34 -4.25 2.69
N PRO A 91 -10.28 -4.98 3.81
CA PRO A 91 -9.92 -6.40 3.82
C PRO A 91 -10.98 -7.33 3.17
N ARG A 92 -12.04 -6.77 2.58
CA ARG A 92 -13.13 -7.51 1.92
C ARG A 92 -13.03 -7.51 0.39
N THR A 93 -11.99 -6.90 -0.18
CA THR A 93 -11.80 -6.86 -1.63
C THR A 93 -11.50 -8.24 -2.21
N ASP A 94 -11.98 -8.48 -3.43
CA ASP A 94 -11.78 -9.72 -4.19
C ASP A 94 -10.31 -9.93 -4.54
N ALA A 95 -9.82 -11.16 -4.38
CA ALA A 95 -8.41 -11.52 -4.56
C ALA A 95 -7.93 -11.45 -6.02
N ASP A 96 -8.86 -11.44 -6.97
CA ASP A 96 -8.58 -11.35 -8.41
C ASP A 96 -8.50 -9.89 -8.92
N ALA A 97 -8.70 -8.90 -8.05
CA ALA A 97 -8.55 -7.50 -8.42
C ALA A 97 -7.07 -7.16 -8.72
N PRO A 98 -6.79 -6.27 -9.71
CA PRO A 98 -5.45 -5.76 -9.91
C PRO A 98 -4.93 -5.13 -8.62
N ILE A 99 -3.74 -5.54 -8.21
CA ILE A 99 -3.09 -5.03 -7.00
C ILE A 99 -2.58 -3.63 -7.30
N LEU A 100 -2.95 -2.68 -6.44
CA LEU A 100 -2.39 -1.33 -6.46
C LEU A 100 -1.14 -1.30 -5.62
N PHE A 101 -0.11 -0.62 -6.12
CA PHE A 101 1.16 -0.50 -5.41
C PHE A 101 1.88 0.80 -5.74
N LEU A 102 2.75 1.22 -4.83
CA LEU A 102 3.69 2.31 -5.04
C LEU A 102 5.02 1.74 -5.53
N VAL A 103 5.60 2.38 -6.54
CA VAL A 103 6.87 1.96 -7.14
C VAL A 103 7.63 3.17 -7.67
N ALA A 104 8.95 3.06 -7.81
CA ALA A 104 9.73 4.11 -8.44
C ALA A 104 9.48 4.13 -9.96
N PRO A 105 9.35 5.30 -10.61
CA PRO A 105 8.98 5.41 -12.02
C PRO A 105 9.91 4.66 -12.97
N GLN A 106 11.20 4.60 -12.64
CA GLN A 106 12.21 3.91 -13.47
C GLN A 106 12.06 2.38 -13.48
N ASP A 107 11.33 1.82 -12.51
CA ASP A 107 11.13 0.38 -12.38
C ASP A 107 9.82 -0.08 -13.05
N LEU A 108 9.05 0.85 -13.62
CA LEU A 108 7.92 0.52 -14.49
C LEU A 108 8.40 -0.01 -15.84
N PRO A 109 7.70 -1.00 -16.44
CA PRO A 109 7.97 -1.44 -17.79
C PRO A 109 7.92 -0.27 -18.77
N THR A 110 8.96 -0.12 -19.57
CA THR A 110 8.92 0.79 -20.72
C THR A 110 7.90 0.24 -21.73
N PRO A 111 7.01 1.09 -22.29
CA PRO A 111 6.08 0.66 -23.34
C PRO A 111 6.78 0.18 -24.61
#